data_AF-A0A258KK93-F1
#
_entry.id   AF-A0A258KK93-F1
#
_cell.length_a   1.000
_cell.length_b   1.000
_cell.length_c   1.000
_cell.angle_alpha   90.00
_cell.angle_beta   90.00
_cell.angle_gamma   90.00
#
_symmetry.space_group_name_H-M   'P 1'
#
loop_
_entity.id
_entity.type
_entity.pdbx_description
1 polymer ?
#
loop_
_entity_poly.entity_id
_entity_poly.type
_entity_poly.pdbx_seq_one_letter_code
_entity_poly.pdbx_strand_id
1 'polypeptide(L)' 'MCDDGSMAVAPRVKPLDLFTPEEWAKVSARSSWRGIWMVAHAWGTILLAGALFVVFPNPLTYMLAVMIIGARQLGL' A
#
# COMPACT_ATOMS: atom_id res chain seq x y z
N MET A 1 -3.86 43.22 -4.36
CA MET A 1 -2.66 42.62 -3.76
C MET A 1 -3.05 41.20 -3.36
N CYS A 2 -3.16 40.31 -4.35
CA CYS A 2 -3.32 38.89 -4.10
C CYS A 2 -1.95 38.30 -4.35
N ASP A 3 -1.32 37.79 -3.30
CA ASP A 3 -0.20 36.87 -3.45
C ASP A 3 -0.78 35.60 -4.07
N ASP A 4 -0.58 35.44 -5.36
CA ASP A 4 -0.76 34.19 -6.05
C ASP A 4 0.39 33.28 -5.58
N GLY A 5 0.18 32.67 -4.41
CA GLY A 5 1.00 31.60 -3.86
C GLY A 5 0.93 30.39 -4.79
N SER A 6 1.59 30.50 -5.94
CA SER A 6 1.89 29.41 -6.84
C SER A 6 2.77 28.45 -6.06
N MET A 7 2.14 27.43 -5.49
CA MET A 7 2.84 26.28 -4.94
C MET A 7 3.69 25.70 -6.07
N ALA A 8 4.98 26.01 -6.06
CA ALA A 8 5.92 25.59 -7.09
C ALA A 8 5.84 24.06 -7.20
N VAL A 9 5.23 23.58 -8.28
CA VAL A 9 5.19 22.16 -8.59
C VAL A 9 6.63 21.72 -8.78
N ALA A 10 7.10 20.79 -7.92
CA ALA A 10 8.44 20.26 -8.01
C ALA A 10 8.72 19.83 -9.47
N PRO A 11 9.86 20.24 -10.06
CA PRO A 11 10.20 19.85 -11.42
C PRO A 11 10.16 18.33 -11.55
N ARG A 12 9.49 17.81 -12.58
CA ARG A 12 9.53 16.37 -12.90
C ARG A 12 10.92 16.03 -13.41
N VAL A 13 11.81 15.64 -12.50
CA VAL A 13 13.16 15.17 -12.84
C VAL A 13 13.03 13.85 -13.60
N LYS A 14 13.66 13.76 -14.78
CA LYS A 14 13.66 12.50 -15.53
C LYS A 14 14.63 11.55 -14.81
N PRO A 15 14.25 10.28 -14.56
CA PRO A 15 15.11 9.34 -13.83
C PRO A 15 16.51 9.16 -14.46
N LEU A 16 16.59 9.32 -15.78
CA LEU A 16 17.82 9.23 -16.57
C LEU A 16 18.76 10.43 -16.40
N ASP A 17 18.28 11.53 -15.80
CA ASP A 17 19.12 12.69 -15.44
C ASP A 17 19.90 12.42 -14.14
N LEU A 18 19.47 11.43 -13.34
CA LEU A 18 20.06 11.06 -12.05
C LEU A 18 20.75 9.69 -12.08
N PHE A 19 20.26 8.77 -12.90
CA PHE A 19 20.74 7.39 -12.99
C PHE A 19 21.14 7.06 -14.42
N THR A 20 22.20 6.26 -14.57
CA THR A 20 22.49 5.65 -15.87
C THR A 20 21.36 4.68 -16.25
N PRO A 21 21.15 4.39 -17.56
CA PRO A 21 20.08 3.47 -18.00
C PRO A 21 20.15 2.08 -17.35
N GLU A 22 21.36 1.60 -17.06
CA GLU A 22 21.61 0.31 -16.43
C GLU A 22 21.21 0.29 -14.94
N GLU A 23 21.48 1.37 -14.21
CA GLU A 23 21.07 1.54 -12.82
C GLU A 23 19.55 1.71 -12.71
N TRP A 24 18.97 2.51 -13.62
CA TRP A 24 17.54 2.70 -13.68
C TRP A 24 16.79 1.39 -13.97
N ALA A 25 17.31 0.54 -14.86
CA ALA A 25 16.71 -0.75 -15.18
C ALA A 25 16.63 -1.70 -13.97
N LYS A 26 17.63 -1.68 -13.08
CA LYS A 26 17.64 -2.48 -11.84
C LYS A 26 16.60 -1.98 -10.84
N VAL A 27 16.45 -0.67 -10.70
CA VAL A 27 15.54 -0.05 -9.71
C VAL A 27 14.09 -0.04 -10.18
N SER A 28 13.85 0.15 -11.48
CA SER A 28 12.50 0.23 -12.06
C SER A 28 11.87 -1.13 -12.38
N ALA A 29 12.61 -2.23 -12.18
CA ALA A 29 12.13 -3.59 -12.37
C ALA A 29 10.90 -3.86 -11.50
N ARG A 30 9.71 -3.85 -12.12
CA ARG A 30 8.46 -4.23 -11.45
C ARG A 30 8.38 -5.75 -11.32
N SER A 31 8.17 -6.23 -10.11
CA SER A 31 7.82 -7.62 -9.87
C SER A 31 6.31 -7.76 -9.74
N SER A 32 5.66 -8.29 -10.79
CA SER A 32 4.23 -8.63 -10.76
C SER A 32 3.91 -9.65 -9.65
N TRP A 33 4.87 -10.51 -9.33
CA TRP A 33 4.73 -11.51 -8.28
C TRP A 33 4.57 -10.91 -6.88
N ARG A 34 5.36 -9.87 -6.56
CA ARG A 34 5.22 -9.15 -5.28
C ARG A 34 3.85 -8.52 -5.14
N GLY A 35 3.30 -7.98 -6.23
CA GLY A 35 1.93 -7.45 -6.27
C GLY A 35 0.89 -8.54 -5.96
N ILE A 36 0.95 -9.67 -6.65
CA ILE A 36 0.06 -10.82 -6.41
C ILE A 36 0.15 -11.30 -4.96
N TRP A 37 1.37 -11.41 -4.43
CA TRP A 37 1.59 -11.86 -3.06
C TRP A 37 0.99 -10.89 -2.03
N MET A 38 1.09 -9.57 -2.25
CA MET A 38 0.46 -8.59 -1.36
C MET A 38 -1.07 -8.69 -1.37
N VAL A 39 -1.68 -8.90 -2.53
CA VAL A 39 -3.14 -9.10 -2.65
C VAL A 39 -3.57 -10.39 -1.94
N ALA A 40 -2.87 -11.49 -2.21
CA ALA A 40 -3.14 -12.78 -1.55
C ALA A 40 -2.99 -12.69 -0.03
N HIS A 41 -1.95 -11.99 0.45
CA HIS A 41 -1.74 -11.74 1.87
C HIS A 41 -2.86 -10.90 2.48
N ALA A 42 -3.31 -9.83 1.81
CA ALA A 42 -4.40 -8.99 2.29
C ALA A 42 -5.71 -9.79 2.44
N TRP A 43 -6.06 -10.58 1.42
CA TRP A 43 -7.24 -11.45 1.47
C TRP A 43 -7.12 -12.52 2.55
N GLY A 44 -5.97 -13.19 2.65
CA GLY A 44 -5.71 -14.18 3.69
C GLY A 44 -5.84 -13.60 5.10
N THR A 45 -5.35 -12.37 5.30
CA THR A 45 -5.46 -11.67 6.60
C THR A 45 -6.92 -11.35 6.95
N ILE A 46 -7.72 -10.91 5.98
CA ILE A 46 -9.15 -10.63 6.20
C ILE A 46 -9.91 -11.91 6.58
N LEU A 47 -9.70 -13.00 5.82
CA LEU A 47 -10.34 -14.28 6.09
C LEU A 47 -9.94 -14.83 7.46
N LEU A 48 -8.66 -14.72 7.83
CA LEU A 48 -8.17 -15.17 9.13
C LEU A 48 -8.77 -14.34 10.28
N ALA A 49 -8.85 -13.01 10.13
CA ALA A 49 -9.46 -12.13 11.13
C ALA A 49 -10.96 -12.44 11.30
N GLY A 50 -11.68 -12.68 10.20
CA GLY A 50 -13.08 -13.10 10.22
C GLY A 50 -13.27 -14.47 10.89
N ALA A 51 -12.43 -15.45 10.55
CA ALA A 51 -12.46 -16.78 11.16
C ALA A 51 -12.22 -16.73 12.67
N LEU A 52 -11.26 -15.91 13.13
CA LEU A 52 -10.96 -15.73 14.54
C LEU A 52 -12.16 -15.18 15.31
N PHE A 53 -12.90 -14.23 14.74
CA PHE A 53 -14.13 -13.72 15.32
C PHE A 53 -15.26 -14.76 15.37
N VAL A 54 -15.40 -15.59 14.32
CA VAL A 54 -16.42 -16.66 14.27
C VAL A 54 -16.15 -17.75 15.32
N VAL A 55 -14.89 -18.15 15.50
CA VAL A 55 -14.52 -19.19 16.49
C VAL A 55 -14.62 -18.66 17.93
N PHE A 56 -14.24 -17.40 18.15
CA PHE A 56 -14.32 -16.76 19.47
C PHE A 56 -15.10 -15.45 19.38
N PRO A 57 -16.44 -15.49 19.40
CA PRO A 57 -17.28 -14.31 19.28
C PRO A 57 -17.28 -13.55 20.61
N ASN A 58 -16.32 -12.65 20.77
CA ASN A 58 -16.23 -11.74 21.92
C ASN A 58 -16.01 -10.29 21.45
N PRO A 59 -16.31 -9.28 22.28
CA PRO A 59 -16.18 -7.88 21.88
C PRO A 59 -14.76 -7.47 21.52
N LEU A 60 -13.74 -8.08 22.14
CA LEU A 60 -12.33 -7.79 21.85
C LEU A 60 -11.92 -8.30 20.46
N THR A 61 -12.33 -9.53 20.10
CA THR A 61 -12.05 -10.11 18.78
C THR A 61 -12.80 -9.38 17.68
N TYR A 62 -13.99 -8.85 17.97
CA TYR A 62 -14.69 -7.94 17.06
C TYR A 62 -13.89 -6.66 16.78
N MET A 63 -13.43 -5.96 17.82
CA MET A 63 -12.62 -4.74 17.64
C MET A 63 -11.33 -5.03 16.87
N LEU A 64 -10.66 -6.13 17.21
CA LEU A 64 -9.43 -6.56 16.57
C LEU A 64 -9.65 -6.88 15.08
N ALA A 65 -10.74 -7.60 14.76
CA ALA A 65 -11.12 -7.91 13.37
C ALA A 65 -11.43 -6.64 12.58
N VAL A 66 -12.19 -5.69 13.14
CA VAL A 66 -12.51 -4.41 12.48
C VAL A 66 -11.25 -3.60 12.20
N MET A 67 -10.33 -3.47 13.16
CA MET A 67 -9.07 -2.75 12.95
C MET A 67 -8.21 -3.42 11.87
N ILE A 68 -8.07 -4.74 11.91
CA ILE A 68 -7.26 -5.49 10.95
C ILE A 68 -7.85 -5.40 9.54
N ILE A 69 -9.16 -5.62 9.38
CA ILE A 69 -9.82 -5.59 8.08
C ILE A 69 -9.85 -4.16 7.52
N GLY A 70 -10.16 -3.17 8.37
CA GLY A 70 -10.19 -1.75 7.99
C GLY A 70 -8.84 -1.23 7.50
N ALA A 71 -7.73 -1.62 8.14
CA ALA A 71 -6.38 -1.23 7.73
C ALA A 71 -5.94 -1.81 6.38
N ARG A 72 -6.66 -2.79 5.83
CA ARG A 72 -6.36 -3.42 4.54
C ARG A 72 -7.15 -2.83 3.36
N GLN A 73 -8.02 -1.84 3.61
CA GLN A 73 -8.73 -1.08 2.56
C GLN A 73 -7.85 0.02 1.93
N LEU A 74 -6.80 0.46 2.63
CA LEU A 74 -5.89 1.55 2.20
C LEU A 74 -4.66 1.05 1.42
N GLY A 75 -4.63 -0.24 1.04
CA GLY A 75 -3.44 -0.96 0.56
C GLY A 75 -3.39 -1.27 -0.94
N LEU A 76 -4.23 -0.60 -1.74
CA LEU A 76 -4.12 -0.46 -3.20
C LEU A 76 -4.07 1.04 -3.53
#